data_AF-A0A527VMV3-F1
#
_entry.id   AF-A0A527VMV3-F1
#
_cell.length_a   1.000
_cell.length_b   1.000
_cell.length_c   1.000
_cell.angle_alpha   90.00
_cell.angle_beta   90.00
_cell.angle_gamma   90.00
#
_symmetry.space_group_name_H-M   'P 1'
#
loop_
_entity.id
_entity.type
_entity.pdbx_description
1 polymer ?
#
loop_
_entity_poly.entity_id
_entity_poly.type
_entity_poly.pdbx_seq_one_letter_code
_entity_poly.pdbx_strand_id
1 'polypeptide(L)'
;IATDGSELAQKGVAHGLELAKGLGASVAFVTVSEPFPALAWGGAMAGYVAAAELVNYEESARKYASELLGKCKAEADAKGVGAKT
;
A
#
# COMPACT_ATOMS: atom_id res chain seq x y z
N ILE A 1 -10.36 -0.77 -3.56
CA ILE A 1 -9.80 0.57 -3.80
C ILE A 1 -8.29 0.42 -3.81
N ALA A 2 -7.67 0.52 -4.98
CA ALA A 2 -6.22 0.50 -5.11
C ALA A 2 -5.64 1.88 -4.73
N THR A 3 -4.50 1.89 -4.04
CA THR A 3 -3.80 3.12 -3.67
C THR A 3 -2.29 2.90 -3.60
N ASP A 4 -1.53 3.86 -4.08
CA ASP A 4 -0.07 3.96 -3.95
C ASP A 4 0.34 4.97 -2.86
N GLY A 5 -0.63 5.53 -2.13
CA GLY A 5 -0.40 6.54 -1.09
C GLY A 5 -0.11 7.95 -1.62
N SER A 6 -0.14 8.17 -2.93
CA SER A 6 -0.03 9.51 -3.50
C SER A 6 -1.24 10.38 -3.17
N GLU A 7 -1.08 11.72 -3.26
CA GLU A 7 -2.19 12.66 -3.07
C GLU A 7 -3.34 12.42 -4.07
N LEU A 8 -2.99 12.04 -5.30
CA LEU A 8 -3.97 11.70 -6.33
C LEU A 8 -4.74 10.42 -5.96
N ALA A 9 -4.06 9.38 -5.52
CA ALA A 9 -4.71 8.16 -5.05
C ALA A 9 -5.59 8.41 -3.82
N GLN A 10 -5.20 9.33 -2.93
CA GLN A 10 -6.02 9.73 -1.77
C GLN A 10 -7.36 10.35 -2.20
N LYS A 11 -7.39 11.14 -3.27
CA LYS A 11 -8.66 11.64 -3.85
C LYS A 11 -9.51 10.46 -4.35
N GLY A 12 -8.88 9.47 -4.99
CA GLY A 12 -9.54 8.23 -5.41
C GLY A 12 -10.14 7.43 -4.24
N VAL A 13 -9.41 7.33 -3.12
CA VAL A 13 -9.90 6.70 -1.88
C VAL A 13 -11.14 7.42 -1.36
N ALA A 14 -11.09 8.75 -1.23
CA ALA A 14 -12.22 9.54 -0.74
C ALA A 14 -13.48 9.35 -1.61
N HIS A 15 -13.33 9.41 -2.94
CA HIS A 15 -14.44 9.20 -3.86
C HIS A 15 -14.98 7.76 -3.80
N GLY A 16 -14.10 6.75 -3.74
CA GLY A 16 -14.49 5.35 -3.63
C GLY A 16 -15.27 5.05 -2.35
N LEU A 17 -14.92 5.70 -1.25
CA LEU A 17 -15.63 5.55 0.03
C LEU A 17 -17.01 6.20 0.02
N GLU A 18 -17.17 7.39 -0.58
CA GLU A 18 -18.50 8.00 -0.74
C GLU A 18 -19.41 7.13 -1.62
N LEU A 19 -18.86 6.55 -2.69
CA LEU A 19 -19.60 5.61 -3.54
C LEU A 19 -20.03 4.37 -2.75
N ALA A 20 -19.09 3.74 -2.02
CA ALA A 20 -19.39 2.54 -1.23
C ALA A 20 -20.46 2.82 -0.17
N LYS A 21 -20.39 3.97 0.51
CA LYS A 21 -21.39 4.42 1.47
C LYS A 21 -22.78 4.56 0.84
N GLY A 22 -22.86 5.23 -0.30
CA GLY A 22 -24.13 5.39 -1.03
C GLY A 22 -24.75 4.05 -1.48
N LEU A 23 -23.91 3.03 -1.72
CA LEU A 23 -24.34 1.69 -2.13
C LEU A 23 -24.56 0.73 -0.95
N GLY A 24 -24.20 1.10 0.28
CA GLY A 24 -24.18 0.16 1.41
C GLY A 24 -23.17 -0.99 1.22
N ALA A 25 -22.12 -0.78 0.42
CA ALA A 25 -21.14 -1.78 0.08
C ALA A 25 -19.94 -1.77 1.04
N SER A 26 -19.21 -2.89 1.09
CA SER A 26 -17.89 -2.95 1.74
C SER A 26 -16.77 -2.77 0.71
N VAL A 27 -15.60 -2.35 1.19
CA VAL A 27 -14.41 -2.15 0.34
C VAL A 27 -13.25 -3.03 0.78
N ALA A 28 -12.39 -3.38 -0.17
CA ALA A 28 -11.06 -3.92 0.11
C ALA A 28 -10.02 -2.91 -0.39
N PHE A 29 -9.10 -2.50 0.47
CA PHE A 29 -7.96 -1.68 0.09
C PHE A 29 -6.81 -2.58 -0.38
N VAL A 30 -6.06 -2.10 -1.36
CA VAL A 30 -4.87 -2.80 -1.86
C VAL A 30 -3.80 -1.79 -2.24
N THR A 31 -2.56 -2.10 -1.88
CA THR A 31 -1.36 -1.41 -2.36
C THR A 31 -0.36 -2.46 -2.82
N VAL A 32 0.47 -2.12 -3.80
CA VAL A 32 1.44 -3.04 -4.39
C VAL A 32 2.82 -2.43 -4.19
N SER A 33 3.69 -3.16 -3.49
CA SER A 33 5.09 -2.75 -3.32
C SER A 33 5.86 -2.92 -4.63
N GLU A 34 6.76 -1.99 -4.91
CA GLU A 34 7.66 -2.10 -6.06
C GLU A 34 8.56 -3.34 -5.93
N PRO A 35 8.98 -3.95 -7.05
CA PRO A 35 9.92 -5.05 -7.01
C PRO A 35 11.28 -4.55 -6.51
N PHE A 36 11.99 -5.38 -5.74
CA PHE A 36 13.35 -5.08 -5.31
C PHE A 36 14.22 -4.77 -6.55
N PRO A 37 14.89 -3.60 -6.60
CA PRO A 37 15.59 -3.15 -7.80
C PRO A 37 16.96 -3.84 -7.94
N ALA A 38 16.96 -5.17 -8.08
CA ALA A 38 18.16 -6.00 -8.11
C ALA A 38 19.18 -5.57 -9.18
N LEU A 39 18.70 -5.05 -10.32
CA LEU A 39 19.54 -4.60 -11.43
C LEU A 39 20.18 -3.22 -11.20
N ALA A 40 19.65 -2.41 -10.28
CA ALA A 40 20.21 -1.09 -9.96
C ALA A 40 21.50 -1.18 -9.12
N TRP A 41 21.80 -2.37 -8.58
CA TRP A 41 22.89 -2.61 -7.63
C TRP A 41 24.15 -3.17 -8.31
N GLY A 42 24.39 -2.77 -9.57
CA GLY A 42 25.47 -3.30 -10.41
C GLY A 42 26.84 -3.38 -9.73
N GLY A 43 27.55 -4.50 -9.92
CA GLY A 43 28.91 -4.73 -9.42
C GLY A 43 29.20 -6.20 -9.08
N ALA A 44 30.48 -6.57 -9.00
CA ALA A 44 30.93 -7.95 -8.75
C ALA A 44 30.46 -8.54 -7.40
N MET A 45 30.06 -7.68 -6.44
CA MET A 45 29.56 -8.07 -5.11
C MET A 45 28.04 -7.94 -4.95
N ALA A 46 27.30 -7.61 -6.02
CA ALA A 46 25.86 -7.36 -5.97
C ALA A 46 25.05 -8.50 -5.32
N GLY A 47 25.43 -9.76 -5.57
CA GLY A 47 24.74 -10.92 -5.01
C GLY A 47 24.93 -11.11 -3.49
N TYR A 48 26.03 -10.64 -2.90
CA TYR A 48 26.31 -10.80 -1.47
C TYR A 48 25.62 -9.75 -0.60
N VAL A 49 25.51 -8.50 -1.08
CA VAL A 49 24.81 -7.42 -0.37
C VAL A 49 23.29 -7.53 -0.56
N ALA A 50 22.84 -8.14 -1.66
CA ALA A 50 21.43 -8.26 -2.00
C ALA A 50 20.59 -9.08 -1.01
N ALA A 51 21.15 -10.05 -0.26
CA ALA A 51 20.34 -10.90 0.61
C ALA A 51 19.78 -10.16 1.83
N ALA A 52 20.64 -9.48 2.60
CA ALA A 52 20.21 -8.70 3.76
C ALA A 52 19.37 -7.48 3.35
N GLU A 53 19.70 -6.87 2.22
CA GLU A 53 19.02 -5.69 1.71
C GLU A 53 17.68 -6.01 1.07
N LEU A 54 17.52 -7.19 0.47
CA LEU A 54 16.20 -7.70 0.05
C LEU A 54 15.27 -7.85 1.28
N VAL A 55 15.76 -8.45 2.37
CA VAL A 55 14.97 -8.59 3.61
C VAL A 55 14.57 -7.21 4.14
N ASN A 56 15.53 -6.29 4.25
CA ASN A 56 15.28 -4.93 4.71
C ASN A 56 14.27 -4.18 3.81
N TYR A 57 14.36 -4.37 2.49
CA TYR A 57 13.44 -3.79 1.52
C TYR A 57 12.02 -4.35 1.67
N GLU A 58 11.87 -5.67 1.79
CA GLU A 58 10.58 -6.32 2.02
C GLU A 58 9.93 -5.89 3.35
N GLU A 59 10.72 -5.78 4.42
CA GLU A 59 10.25 -5.28 5.72
C GLU A 59 9.80 -3.83 5.64
N SER A 60 10.59 -2.97 5.00
CA SER A 60 10.26 -1.55 4.79
C SER A 60 8.99 -1.40 3.95
N ALA A 61 8.84 -2.19 2.90
CA ALA A 61 7.66 -2.24 2.05
C ALA A 61 6.41 -2.71 2.82
N ARG A 62 6.54 -3.75 3.66
CA ARG A 62 5.44 -4.25 4.50
C ARG A 62 5.02 -3.22 5.54
N LYS A 63 5.99 -2.53 6.17
CA LYS A 63 5.70 -1.47 7.14
C LYS A 63 4.94 -0.32 6.48
N TYR A 64 5.44 0.17 5.34
CA TYR A 64 4.78 1.22 4.57
C TYR A 64 3.34 0.82 4.19
N ALA A 65 3.15 -0.39 3.64
CA ALA A 65 1.84 -0.88 3.26
C ALA A 65 0.89 -0.97 4.45
N SER A 66 1.35 -1.46 5.60
CA SER A 66 0.54 -1.56 6.82
C SER A 66 0.09 -0.17 7.32
N GLU A 67 1.00 0.80 7.32
CA GLU A 67 0.68 2.18 7.73
C GLU A 67 -0.28 2.86 6.77
N LEU A 68 -0.06 2.71 5.45
CA LEU A 68 -0.93 3.27 4.42
C LEU A 68 -2.34 2.67 4.48
N LEU A 69 -2.45 1.35 4.43
CA LEU A 69 -3.74 0.66 4.45
C LEU A 69 -4.47 0.87 5.78
N GLY A 70 -3.75 1.01 6.90
CA GLY A 70 -4.31 1.38 8.20
C GLY A 70 -4.98 2.75 8.18
N LYS A 71 -4.37 3.75 7.54
CA LYS A 71 -4.99 5.08 7.36
C LYS A 71 -6.25 5.01 6.51
N CYS A 72 -6.22 4.27 5.39
CA CYS A 72 -7.40 4.08 4.54
C CYS A 72 -8.54 3.37 5.30
N LYS A 73 -8.21 2.36 6.11
CA LYS A 73 -9.19 1.68 6.97
C LYS A 73 -9.81 2.62 7.98
N ALA A 74 -9.01 3.44 8.65
CA ALA A 74 -9.53 4.43 9.61
C ALA A 74 -10.48 5.45 8.93
N GLU A 75 -10.19 5.87 7.70
CA GLU A 75 -11.08 6.75 6.94
C GLU A 75 -12.41 6.05 6.57
N ALA A 76 -12.36 4.78 6.19
CA ALA A 76 -13.56 3.98 5.93
C ALA A 76 -14.41 3.81 7.19
N ASP A 77 -13.77 3.49 8.33
CA ASP A 77 -14.42 3.33 9.62
C ASP A 77 -15.09 4.66 10.05
N ALA A 78 -14.43 5.80 9.86
CA ALA A 78 -14.99 7.13 10.12
C ALA A 78 -16.22 7.47 9.26
N LYS A 79 -16.35 6.85 8.08
CA LYS A 79 -17.50 7.00 7.18
C LYS A 79 -18.58 5.92 7.38
N GLY A 80 -18.36 4.97 8.29
CA GLY A 80 -19.25 3.84 8.54
C GLY A 80 -19.24 2.79 7.43
N VAL A 81 -18.16 2.71 6.64
CA VAL A 81 -18.01 1.76 5.53
C VAL A 81 -17.19 0.56 6.00
N GLY A 82 -17.72 -0.65 5.85
CA GLY A 82 -16.98 -1.87 6.16
C GLY A 82 -15.76 -2.02 5.26
N ALA A 83 -14.58 -2.23 5.85
CA ALA A 83 -13.32 -2.27 5.10
C ALA A 83 -12.40 -3.43 5.51
N LYS A 84 -11.78 -4.04 4.48
CA LYS A 84 -10.66 -4.98 4.57
C LYS A 84 -9.40 -4.33 4.00
N THR A 85 -8.24 -4.74 4.49
CA THR A 85 -6.91 -4.30 4.05
C THR A 85 -6.04 -5.51 3.76
#